data_AF-A0A9D7GCX4-F1
#
_entry.id   AF-A0A9D7GCX4-F1
#
_cell.length_a   1.000
_cell.length_b   1.000
_cell.length_c   1.000
_cell.angle_alpha   90.00
_cell.angle_beta   90.00
_cell.angle_gamma   90.00
#
_symmetry.space_group_name_H-M   'P 1'
#
loop_
_entity.id
_entity.type
_entity.pdbx_description
1 polymer ?
#
loop_
_entity_poly.entity_id
_entity_poly.type
_entity_poly.pdbx_seq_one_letter_code
_entity_poly.pdbx_strand_id
1 'polypeptide(L)'
;MSIKKSVTAKGVYKVTFSFPATASEGKKSVKLLGDFNNWDSAKAHELKLGKNEYSSTIELNPGTYEFRYLIDNMIWENDFHADNYVPSPFAGINNSVLHLPSVAAKSAPAKSAPGKTCS
;
A
#
# COMPACT_ATOMS: atom_id res chain seq x y z
N MET A 1 -3.08 10.23 -8.51
CA MET A 1 -2.45 9.06 -7.87
C MET A 1 -3.54 8.05 -7.64
N SER A 2 -3.23 6.79 -7.35
CA SER A 2 -4.25 5.82 -6.94
C SER A 2 -3.62 4.63 -6.23
N ILE A 3 -4.34 4.05 -5.27
CA ILE A 3 -3.94 2.84 -4.57
C ILE A 3 -5.02 1.78 -4.78
N LYS A 4 -4.66 0.69 -5.46
CA LYS A 4 -5.57 -0.44 -5.69
C LYS A 4 -5.12 -1.61 -4.82
N LYS A 5 -6.06 -2.22 -4.10
CA LYS A 5 -5.80 -3.31 -3.15
C LYS A 5 -6.55 -4.56 -3.63
N SER A 6 -5.87 -5.70 -3.68
CA SER A 6 -6.50 -7.00 -3.92
C SER A 6 -5.91 -8.05 -2.98
N VAL A 7 -6.67 -9.06 -2.59
CA VAL A 7 -6.25 -10.08 -1.62
C VAL A 7 -6.07 -11.41 -2.34
N THR A 8 -4.94 -12.06 -2.12
CA THR A 8 -4.66 -13.42 -2.62
C THR A 8 -5.35 -14.48 -1.76
N ALA A 9 -5.50 -15.70 -2.26
CA ALA A 9 -6.06 -16.81 -1.47
C ALA A 9 -5.27 -17.11 -0.17
N LYS A 10 -4.00 -16.67 -0.08
CA LYS A 10 -3.13 -16.83 1.09
C LYS A 10 -3.28 -15.70 2.12
N GLY A 11 -4.19 -14.74 1.89
CA GLY A 11 -4.37 -13.59 2.77
C GLY A 11 -3.32 -12.48 2.62
N VAL A 12 -2.48 -12.54 1.60
CA VAL A 12 -1.51 -11.48 1.26
C VAL A 12 -2.18 -10.47 0.35
N TYR A 13 -1.99 -9.18 0.61
CA TYR A 13 -2.45 -8.09 -0.25
C TYR A 13 -1.49 -7.87 -1.40
N LYS A 14 -1.99 -7.83 -2.63
CA LYS A 14 -1.33 -7.20 -3.77
C LYS A 14 -1.82 -5.76 -3.86
N VAL A 15 -0.92 -4.82 -3.60
CA VAL A 15 -1.21 -3.39 -3.61
C VAL A 15 -0.49 -2.74 -4.78
N THR A 16 -1.27 -2.16 -5.69
CA THR A 16 -0.76 -1.40 -6.83
C THR A 16 -0.83 0.09 -6.51
N PHE A 17 0.33 0.74 -6.52
CA PHE A 17 0.48 2.18 -6.40
C PHE A 17 0.64 2.78 -7.80
N SER A 18 -0.11 3.83 -8.10
CA SER A 18 0.00 4.57 -9.36
C SER A 18 0.24 6.05 -9.12
N PHE A 19 1.20 6.61 -9.85
CA PHE A 19 1.56 8.03 -9.84
C PHE A 19 1.40 8.62 -11.25
N PRO A 20 0.61 9.70 -11.46
CA PRO A 20 0.33 10.20 -12.80
C PRO A 20 1.58 10.84 -13.42
N ALA A 21 1.86 10.52 -14.69
CA ALA A 21 3.05 11.03 -15.37
C ALA A 21 3.03 12.56 -15.50
N THR A 22 1.86 13.18 -15.60
CA THR A 22 1.71 14.65 -15.62
C THR A 22 2.19 15.31 -14.33
N ALA A 23 2.01 14.68 -13.17
CA ALA A 23 2.50 15.20 -11.89
C ALA A 23 4.02 15.00 -11.71
N SER A 24 4.65 14.20 -12.58
CA SER A 24 6.11 14.07 -12.56
C SER A 24 6.81 15.24 -13.25
N GLU A 25 6.10 16.14 -13.95
CA GLU A 25 6.70 17.29 -14.65
C GLU A 25 7.85 16.91 -15.62
N GLY A 26 7.79 15.72 -16.23
CA GLY A 26 8.83 15.22 -17.13
C GLY A 26 10.04 14.55 -16.42
N LYS A 27 9.97 14.39 -15.10
CA LYS A 27 10.94 13.64 -14.28
C LYS A 27 10.90 12.15 -14.62
N LYS A 28 12.06 11.48 -14.51
CA LYS A 28 12.29 10.16 -15.13
C LYS A 28 12.12 8.99 -14.18
N SER A 29 12.29 9.19 -12.87
CA SER A 29 12.19 8.13 -11.88
C SER A 29 11.20 8.50 -10.78
N VAL A 30 10.26 7.59 -10.52
CA VAL A 30 9.37 7.63 -9.37
C VAL A 30 9.61 6.38 -8.56
N LYS A 31 10.03 6.56 -7.31
CA LYS A 31 10.30 5.47 -6.37
C LYS A 31 9.28 5.50 -5.24
N LEU A 32 8.95 4.33 -4.72
CA LEU A 32 8.10 4.15 -3.56
C LEU A 32 8.96 3.66 -2.39
N LEU A 33 8.90 4.39 -1.28
CA LEU A 33 9.56 4.07 -0.03
C LEU A 33 8.52 4.07 1.09
N GLY A 34 8.76 3.24 2.10
CA GLY A 34 7.89 3.13 3.27
C GLY A 34 8.38 2.07 4.23
N ASP A 35 7.52 1.71 5.17
CA ASP A 35 7.87 0.72 6.21
C ASP A 35 8.22 -0.66 5.61
N PHE A 36 7.61 -1.04 4.49
CA PHE A 36 7.86 -2.31 3.81
C PHE A 36 9.29 -2.46 3.26
N ASN A 37 10.02 -1.36 3.07
CA ASN A 37 11.43 -1.39 2.69
C ASN A 37 12.33 -0.67 3.69
N ASN A 38 11.84 -0.43 4.92
CA ASN A 38 12.54 0.30 5.97
C ASN A 38 13.03 1.69 5.53
N TRP A 39 12.31 2.37 4.64
CA TRP A 39 12.70 3.67 4.08
C TRP A 39 14.09 3.69 3.42
N ASP A 40 14.60 2.52 3.02
CA ASP A 40 15.91 2.37 2.39
C ASP A 40 15.83 2.67 0.89
N SER A 41 16.43 3.78 0.47
CA SER A 41 16.44 4.20 -0.94
C SER A 41 17.11 3.22 -1.90
N ALA A 42 18.03 2.38 -1.41
CA ALA A 42 18.66 1.33 -2.22
C ALA A 42 17.73 0.13 -2.45
N LYS A 43 16.68 -0.02 -1.62
CA LYS A 43 15.64 -1.05 -1.72
C LYS A 43 14.30 -0.45 -2.15
N ALA A 44 14.30 0.77 -2.70
CA ALA A 44 13.07 1.41 -3.12
C ALA A 44 12.41 0.66 -4.29
N HIS A 45 11.09 0.61 -4.27
CA HIS A 45 10.34 0.04 -5.38
C HIS A 45 10.21 1.10 -6.48
N GLU A 46 10.90 0.88 -7.61
CA GLU A 46 10.74 1.76 -8.77
C GLU A 46 9.38 1.52 -9.43
N LEU A 47 8.65 2.61 -9.67
CA LEU A 47 7.43 2.58 -10.45
C LEU A 47 7.78 2.63 -11.93
N LYS A 48 7.20 1.72 -12.70
CA LYS A 48 7.43 1.63 -14.15
C LYS A 48 6.50 2.59 -14.87
N LEU A 49 7.06 3.38 -15.78
CA LEU A 49 6.29 4.26 -16.65
C LEU A 49 5.49 3.45 -17.67
N GLY A 50 4.17 3.55 -17.59
CA GLY A 50 3.23 3.16 -18.63
C GLY A 50 2.89 4.33 -19.56
N LYS A 51 1.73 4.28 -20.21
CA LYS A 51 1.33 5.31 -21.17
C LYS A 51 1.16 6.69 -20.52
N ASN A 52 0.49 6.75 -19.37
CA ASN A 52 0.11 8.00 -18.69
C ASN A 52 0.40 8.00 -17.19
N GLU A 53 0.88 6.88 -16.64
CA GLU A 53 1.14 6.74 -15.21
C GLU A 53 2.33 5.83 -14.95
N TYR A 54 3.03 6.13 -13.86
CA TYR A 54 4.00 5.26 -13.21
C TYR A 54 3.24 4.28 -12.31
N SER A 55 3.59 3.00 -12.31
CA SER A 55 2.97 2.04 -11.40
C SER A 55 3.92 0.98 -10.86
N SER A 56 3.66 0.51 -9.64
CA SER A 56 4.35 -0.62 -9.02
C SER A 56 3.36 -1.41 -8.18
N THR A 57 3.50 -2.74 -8.19
CA THR A 57 2.70 -3.64 -7.35
C THR A 57 3.60 -4.36 -6.38
N ILE A 58 3.27 -4.28 -5.10
CA ILE A 58 3.99 -4.95 -4.01
C ILE A 58 3.04 -5.85 -3.22
N GLU A 59 3.62 -6.89 -2.64
CA GLU A 59 2.90 -7.82 -1.75
C GLU A 59 3.11 -7.40 -0.30
N LEU A 60 2.02 -7.18 0.44
CA LEU A 60 2.02 -6.74 1.83
C LEU A 60 1.11 -7.65 2.67
N ASN A 61 1.52 -7.88 3.91
CA ASN A 61 0.66 -8.51 4.90
C ASN A 61 -0.37 -7.50 5.42
N PRO A 62 -1.44 -7.95 6.10
CA PRO A 62 -2.30 -7.05 6.86
C PRO A 62 -1.48 -6.22 7.85
N GLY A 63 -1.82 -4.94 7.97
CA GLY A 63 -1.03 -3.99 8.76
C GLY A 63 -1.33 -2.55 8.40
N THR A 64 -0.63 -1.64 9.06
CA THR A 64 -0.61 -0.21 8.74
C THR A 64 0.80 0.15 8.35
N TYR A 65 0.95 0.84 7.22
CA TYR A 65 2.24 1.17 6.64
C TYR A 65 2.29 2.67 6.33
N GLU A 66 3.36 3.34 6.74
CA GLU A 66 3.71 4.67 6.27
C GLU A 66 4.52 4.58 4.97
N PHE A 67 4.30 5.51 4.04
CA PHE A 67 4.99 5.55 2.76
C PHE A 67 5.00 6.95 2.14
N ARG A 68 5.91 7.17 1.17
CA ARG A 68 5.93 8.35 0.29
C ARG A 68 6.52 8.00 -1.09
N TYR A 69 6.26 8.85 -2.08
CA TYR A 69 6.94 8.81 -3.37
C TYR A 69 8.19 9.67 -3.35
N LEU A 70 9.28 9.19 -3.93
CA LEU A 70 10.52 9.92 -4.15
C LEU A 70 10.75 10.07 -5.65
N ILE A 71 10.66 11.30 -6.14
CA ILE A 71 10.75 11.66 -7.55
C ILE A 71 12.13 12.22 -7.84
N ASP A 72 12.81 11.65 -8.85
CA ASP A 72 14.18 11.96 -9.24
C ASP A 72 15.17 12.05 -8.06
N ASN A 73 14.96 11.24 -7.02
CA ASN A 73 15.74 11.21 -5.78
C ASN A 73 15.80 12.53 -5.00
N MET A 74 14.90 13.48 -5.27
CA MET A 74 14.95 14.83 -4.67
C MET A 74 13.62 15.26 -4.06
N ILE A 75 12.51 14.94 -4.73
CA ILE A 75 11.20 15.49 -4.37
C ILE A 75 10.38 14.40 -3.70
N TRP A 76 9.87 14.71 -2.51
CA TRP A 76 9.01 13.81 -1.77
C TRP A 76 7.55 14.19 -1.91
N GLU A 77 6.75 13.27 -2.41
CA GLU A 77 5.31 13.47 -2.60
C GLU A 77 4.49 12.48 -1.78
N ASN A 78 3.38 12.98 -1.25
CA ASN A 78 2.38 12.17 -0.57
C ASN A 78 1.31 11.70 -1.56
N ASP A 79 0.69 10.57 -1.28
CA ASP A 79 -0.50 10.13 -2.03
C ASP A 79 -1.75 10.81 -1.47
N PHE A 80 -2.48 11.54 -2.31
CA PHE A 80 -3.78 12.16 -1.95
C PHE A 80 -4.92 11.15 -1.81
N HIS A 81 -4.70 9.88 -2.19
CA HIS A 81 -5.60 8.76 -1.93
C HIS A 81 -5.11 7.85 -0.79
N ALA A 82 -4.15 8.30 0.02
CA ALA A 82 -3.77 7.60 1.24
C ALA A 82 -4.96 7.49 2.21
N ASP A 83 -4.96 6.44 3.03
CA ASP A 83 -6.04 6.23 4.01
C ASP A 83 -5.97 7.25 5.16
N ASN A 84 -4.77 7.77 5.46
CA ASN A 84 -4.52 8.83 6.44
C ASN A 84 -3.17 9.52 6.21
N TYR A 85 -2.85 10.54 7.01
CA TYR A 85 -1.52 11.14 7.15
C TYR A 85 -1.09 11.19 8.61
N VAL A 86 0.18 10.90 8.88
CA VAL A 86 0.77 10.99 10.22
C VAL A 86 2.05 11.82 10.20
N PRO A 87 2.38 12.55 11.29
CA PRO A 87 3.64 13.26 11.40
C PRO A 87 4.83 12.31 11.23
N SER A 88 5.75 12.68 10.34
CA SER A 88 7.04 12.01 10.23
C SER A 88 8.00 12.48 11.34
N PRO A 89 9.16 11.84 11.51
CA PRO A 89 10.21 12.33 12.42
C PRO A 89 10.76 13.72 12.06
N PHE A 90 10.47 14.24 10.87
CA PHE A 90 10.89 15.56 10.41
C PHE A 90 9.78 16.60 10.62
N ALA A 91 10.14 17.72 11.24
CA ALA A 91 9.18 18.77 11.60
C ALA A 91 8.42 19.30 10.38
N GLY A 92 7.10 19.38 10.50
CA GLY A 92 6.20 19.90 9.45
C GLY A 92 6.01 18.96 8.26
N ILE A 93 6.54 17.74 8.31
CA ILE A 93 6.40 16.75 7.23
C ILE A 93 5.52 15.60 7.72
N ASN A 94 4.51 15.24 6.92
CA ASN A 94 3.67 14.08 7.16
C ASN A 94 3.97 12.96 6.15
N ASN A 95 3.80 11.71 6.58
CA ASN A 95 3.84 10.52 5.74
C ASN A 95 2.41 10.10 5.34
N SER A 96 2.24 9.56 4.14
CA SER A 96 1.00 8.88 3.74
C SER A 96 0.86 7.55 4.47
N VAL A 97 -0.37 7.19 4.84
CA VAL A 97 -0.69 5.93 5.52
C VAL A 97 -1.51 5.03 4.63
N LEU A 98 -1.13 3.74 4.59
CA LEU A 98 -1.86 2.65 3.98
C LEU A 98 -2.35 1.69 5.08
N HIS A 99 -3.66 1.49 5.17
CA HIS A 99 -4.28 0.51 6.05
C HIS A 99 -4.74 -0.72 5.25
N LEU A 100 -4.29 -1.90 5.68
CA LEU A 100 -4.63 -3.21 5.15
C LEU A 100 -5.28 -4.04 6.27
N PRO A 101 -6.62 -4.18 6.28
CA PRO A 101 -7.30 -4.85 7.39
C PRO A 101 -6.96 -6.34 7.46
N SER A 102 -7.14 -6.93 8.64
CA SER A 102 -7.00 -8.38 8.80
C SER A 102 -8.02 -9.10 7.93
N VAL A 103 -7.53 -9.93 7.01
CA VAL A 103 -8.36 -10.84 6.23
C VAL A 103 -8.65 -12.06 7.10
N ALA A 104 -9.85 -12.08 7.70
CA ALA A 104 -10.34 -13.25 8.40
C ALA A 104 -10.21 -14.46 7.47
N ALA A 105 -9.59 -15.55 7.96
CA ALA A 105 -9.71 -16.84 7.31
C ALA A 105 -11.21 -17.08 7.10
N LYS A 106 -11.65 -17.36 5.86
CA LYS A 106 -13.05 -17.72 5.60
C LYS A 106 -13.43 -18.82 6.58
N SER A 107 -14.17 -18.46 7.63
CA SER A 107 -14.70 -19.40 8.59
C SER A 107 -15.63 -20.33 7.82
N ALA A 108 -15.26 -21.61 7.75
CA ALA A 108 -16.15 -22.65 7.27
C ALA A 108 -17.49 -22.55 8.03
N PRO A 109 -18.64 -22.75 7.37
CA PRO A 109 -19.92 -22.69 8.06
C PRO A 109 -19.92 -23.69 9.21
N ALA A 110 -20.20 -23.21 10.42
CA ALA A 110 -20.44 -24.05 11.58
C ALA A 110 -21.53 -25.05 11.20
N LYS A 111 -21.18 -26.34 11.10
CA LYS A 111 -22.18 -27.40 11.08
C LYS A 111 -22.92 -27.33 12.41
N SER A 112 -24.13 -26.80 12.39
CA SER A 112 -25.12 -26.98 13.45
C SER A 112 -25.32 -28.47 13.65
N ALA A 113 -24.78 -29.01 14.74
CA ALA A 113 -25.12 -30.35 15.21
C ALA A 113 -26.59 -30.35 15.68
N PRO A 114 -27.37 -31.40 15.40
CA PRO A 114 -28.75 -31.47 15.87
C PRO A 114 -28.75 -31.71 17.39
N GLY A 115 -29.32 -30.75 18.13
CA GLY A 115 -29.61 -30.91 19.55
C GLY A 115 -30.61 -32.05 19.75
N LYS A 116 -30.16 -33.11 20.43
CA LYS A 116 -31.05 -34.14 20.96
C LYS A 116 -31.98 -33.53 22.00
N THR A 117 -33.27 -33.75 21.83
CA THR A 117 -34.28 -33.62 22.88
C THR A 117 -34.05 -34.72 23.92
N CYS A 118 -34.12 -34.37 25.20
CA CYS A 118 -34.31 -35.33 26.29
C CYS A 118 -35.50 -34.88 27.14
N SER A 119 -36.22 -35.92 27.57
CA SER A 119 -37.59 -36.00 28.08
C SER A 119 -37.87 -35.29 29.38
#